data_AF-A0A3S9MNJ1-F1
#
_entry.id   AF-A0A3S9MNJ1-F1
#
_cell.length_a   1.000
_cell.length_b   1.000
_cell.length_c   1.000
_cell.angle_alpha   90.00
_cell.angle_beta   90.00
_cell.angle_gamma   90.00
#
_symmetry.space_group_name_H-M   'P 1'
#
loop_
_entity.id
_entity.type
_entity.pdbx_description
1 polymer ?
#
loop_
_entity_poly.entity_id
_entity_poly.type
_entity_poly.pdbx_seq_one_letter_code
_entity_poly.pdbx_strand_id
1 'polypeptide(L)'
;MRLNSLPAQGSGGSASGTAKVDTQRLDEAANALVDLRGDTENVDNAADEDTLGAVRGLNAHTVPGPPDAGSWATAGSLMTMDLRWGDQVLNLKRMLQDISDKLHTTSGHYTRAEQEERARQTSISPFG
;
A
#
# COMPACT_ATOMS: atom_id res chain seq x y z
N MET A 1 17.93 16.96 -22.35
CA MET A 1 18.31 17.10 -20.94
C MET A 1 19.83 17.12 -20.86
N ARG A 2 20.41 18.19 -20.32
CA ARG A 2 21.87 18.40 -20.29
C ARG A 2 22.46 17.75 -19.04
N LEU A 3 23.42 16.86 -19.24
CA LEU A 3 24.35 16.37 -18.23
C LEU A 3 25.26 17.54 -17.84
N ASN A 4 25.10 18.09 -16.63
CA ASN A 4 26.02 19.09 -16.12
C ASN A 4 27.29 18.38 -15.63
N SER A 5 28.30 18.39 -16.49
CA SER A 5 29.69 18.09 -16.17
C SER A 5 30.29 19.20 -15.30
N LEU A 6 30.73 18.86 -14.09
CA LEU A 6 31.76 19.58 -13.35
C LEU A 6 33.09 18.82 -13.47
N PRO A 7 34.25 19.51 -13.43
CA PRO A 7 35.51 18.97 -13.93
C PRO A 7 36.14 17.98 -12.95
N ALA A 8 36.80 16.97 -13.53
CA ALA A 8 37.70 16.07 -12.83
C ALA A 8 38.91 16.87 -12.28
N GLN A 9 39.05 16.92 -10.97
CA GLN A 9 40.31 17.24 -10.30
C GLN A 9 40.41 16.33 -9.07
N GLY A 10 41.46 15.52 -9.04
CA GLY A 10 41.55 14.31 -8.23
C GLY A 10 41.72 14.52 -6.73
N SER A 11 41.48 13.45 -5.99
CA SER A 11 42.25 13.01 -4.82
C SER A 11 41.57 11.76 -4.27
N GLY A 12 42.37 10.78 -3.88
CA GLY A 12 41.93 9.47 -3.43
C GLY A 12 40.94 9.50 -2.27
N GLY A 13 40.09 8.49 -2.27
CA GLY A 13 39.11 8.25 -1.25
C GLY A 13 38.04 7.37 -1.85
N SER A 14 38.17 6.06 -1.65
CA SER A 14 37.06 5.13 -1.82
C SER A 14 36.00 5.54 -0.79
N ALA A 15 35.18 6.53 -1.13
CA ALA A 15 33.96 6.83 -0.40
C ALA A 15 33.02 5.67 -0.74
N SER A 16 33.18 4.58 0.00
CA SER A 16 32.12 3.62 0.24
C SER A 16 30.97 4.43 0.83
N GLY A 17 30.13 4.97 -0.06
CA GLY A 17 28.90 5.62 0.32
C GLY A 17 28.04 4.53 0.94
N THR A 18 28.04 4.45 2.26
CA THR A 18 27.13 3.59 2.98
C THR A 18 25.73 4.15 2.71
N ALA A 19 25.00 3.51 1.79
CA ALA A 19 23.57 3.71 1.67
C ALA A 19 22.94 3.20 2.96
N LYS A 20 22.85 4.07 3.97
CA LYS A 20 22.20 3.76 5.23
C LYS A 20 20.70 3.79 4.97
N VAL A 21 20.10 2.61 4.96
CA VAL A 21 18.64 2.50 4.92
C VAL A 21 18.10 2.89 6.28
N ASP A 22 17.21 3.88 6.27
CA ASP A 22 16.50 4.35 7.46
C ASP A 22 15.34 3.38 7.73
N THR A 23 15.59 2.37 8.56
CA THR A 23 14.61 1.34 8.91
C THR A 23 13.39 1.92 9.62
N GLN A 24 13.57 3.00 10.41
CA GLN A 24 12.46 3.70 11.05
C GLN A 24 11.50 4.26 10.01
N ARG A 25 12.01 4.90 8.95
CA ARG A 25 11.17 5.40 7.85
C ARG A 25 10.46 4.28 7.09
N LEU A 26 11.08 3.11 6.96
CA LEU A 26 10.42 1.95 6.34
C LEU A 26 9.25 1.45 7.19
N ASP A 27 9.42 1.39 8.51
CA ASP A 27 8.37 0.96 9.44
C ASP A 27 7.24 1.99 9.51
N GLU A 28 7.57 3.29 9.53
CA GLU A 28 6.59 4.39 9.45
C GLU A 28 5.77 4.30 8.15
N ALA A 29 6.42 4.07 7.01
CA ALA A 29 5.75 3.89 5.73
C ALA A 29 4.86 2.64 5.70
N ALA A 30 5.31 1.52 6.27
CA ALA A 30 4.52 0.30 6.36
C ALA A 30 3.25 0.52 7.19
N ASN A 31 3.37 1.14 8.37
CA ASN A 31 2.23 1.46 9.23
C ASN A 31 1.24 2.42 8.53
N ALA A 32 1.74 3.45 7.84
CA ALA A 32 0.89 4.37 7.10
C ALA A 32 0.09 3.66 5.98
N LEU A 33 0.64 2.61 5.36
CA LEU A 33 -0.08 1.81 4.36
C LEU A 33 -1.17 0.94 5.01
N VAL A 34 -0.95 0.45 6.23
CA VAL A 34 -1.97 -0.27 7.00
C VAL A 34 -3.13 0.66 7.35
N ASP A 35 -2.84 1.87 7.82
CA ASP A 35 -3.85 2.87 8.14
C ASP A 35 -4.65 3.27 6.89
N LEU A 36 -3.95 3.56 5.78
CA LEU A 36 -4.58 3.88 4.50
C LEU A 36 -5.50 2.75 4.01
N ARG A 37 -5.11 1.48 4.22
CA ARG A 37 -5.93 0.32 3.89
C ARG A 37 -7.21 0.33 4.74
N GLY A 38 -7.12 0.57 6.04
CA GLY A 38 -8.25 0.67 6.95
C GLY A 38 -9.20 1.82 6.58
N ASP A 39 -8.67 3.01 6.28
CA ASP A 39 -9.46 4.16 5.84
C ASP A 39 -10.18 3.87 4.52
N THR A 40 -9.48 3.25 3.56
CA THR A 40 -10.07 2.84 2.28
C THR A 40 -11.21 1.85 2.50
N GLU A 41 -11.02 0.89 3.42
CA GLU A 41 -12.01 -0.13 3.76
C GLU A 41 -13.28 0.48 4.39
N ASN A 42 -13.14 1.49 5.25
CA ASN A 42 -14.27 2.21 5.84
C ASN A 42 -15.07 3.01 4.79
N VAL A 43 -14.38 3.74 3.92
CA VAL A 43 -15.01 4.52 2.85
C VAL A 43 -15.71 3.60 1.84
N ASP A 44 -15.08 2.47 1.51
CA ASP A 44 -15.61 1.46 0.60
C ASP A 44 -16.90 0.83 1.13
N ASN A 45 -16.93 0.43 2.41
CA ASN A 45 -18.13 -0.15 3.02
C ASN A 45 -19.32 0.83 2.99
N ALA A 46 -19.07 2.13 3.23
CA ALA A 46 -20.13 3.14 3.16
C ALA A 46 -20.67 3.30 1.72
N ALA A 47 -19.78 3.26 0.72
CA ALA A 47 -20.18 3.34 -0.68
C ALA A 47 -20.97 2.11 -1.15
N ASP A 48 -20.58 0.91 -0.71
CA ASP A 48 -21.30 -0.34 -0.97
C ASP A 48 -22.71 -0.31 -0.35
N GLU A 49 -22.82 0.09 0.93
CA GLU A 49 -24.12 0.22 1.60
C GLU A 49 -25.07 1.21 0.89
N ASP A 50 -24.57 2.39 0.53
CA ASP A 50 -25.35 3.40 -0.20
C ASP A 50 -25.79 2.90 -1.58
N THR A 51 -24.89 2.20 -2.28
CA THR A 51 -25.14 1.66 -3.62
C THR A 51 -26.20 0.56 -3.59
N LEU A 52 -26.07 -0.40 -2.66
CA LEU A 52 -27.08 -1.44 -2.45
C LEU A 52 -28.43 -0.86 -1.99
N GLY A 53 -28.40 0.16 -1.14
CA GLY A 53 -29.58 0.91 -0.73
C GLY A 53 -30.31 1.53 -1.93
N ALA A 54 -29.57 2.18 -2.83
CA ALA A 54 -30.11 2.77 -4.03
C ALA A 54 -30.66 1.72 -5.01
N VAL A 55 -29.96 0.60 -5.22
CA VAL A 55 -30.46 -0.52 -6.06
C VAL A 55 -31.79 -1.05 -5.53
N ARG A 56 -31.88 -1.31 -4.21
CA ARG A 56 -33.11 -1.78 -3.57
C ARG A 56 -34.23 -0.75 -3.67
N GLY A 57 -33.93 0.53 -3.43
CA GLY A 57 -34.89 1.62 -3.56
C GLY A 57 -35.46 1.73 -4.98
N LEU A 58 -34.61 1.65 -6.00
CA LEU A 58 -35.04 1.65 -7.40
C LEU A 58 -35.95 0.45 -7.71
N ASN A 59 -35.58 -0.75 -7.24
CA ASN A 59 -36.37 -1.96 -7.49
C ASN A 59 -37.67 -2.01 -6.69
N ALA A 60 -37.75 -1.37 -5.51
CA ALA A 60 -38.97 -1.27 -4.72
C ALA A 60 -40.10 -0.51 -5.45
N HIS A 61 -39.74 0.33 -6.44
CA HIS A 61 -40.69 1.08 -7.27
C HIS A 61 -41.02 0.40 -8.60
N THR A 62 -40.56 -0.84 -8.82
CA THR A 62 -40.97 -1.64 -9.99
C THR A 62 -42.14 -2.57 -9.71
N VAL A 63 -42.86 -2.91 -10.78
CA VAL A 63 -44.06 -3.75 -10.85
C VAL A 63 -44.05 -4.88 -9.78
N PRO A 64 -45.20 -5.22 -9.14
CA PRO A 64 -45.23 -6.15 -8.02
C PRO A 64 -44.47 -7.45 -8.30
N GLY A 65 -43.43 -7.72 -7.53
CA GLY A 65 -42.51 -8.86 -7.67
C GLY A 65 -41.42 -8.83 -6.60
N PRO A 66 -40.61 -9.90 -6.46
CA PRO A 66 -39.55 -9.96 -5.46
C PRO A 66 -38.55 -8.79 -5.63
N PRO A 67 -38.00 -8.23 -4.53
CA PRO A 67 -37.16 -7.02 -4.55
C PRO A 67 -35.87 -7.16 -5.36
N ASP A 68 -35.46 -8.39 -5.64
CA ASP A 68 -34.30 -8.72 -6.46
C ASP A 68 -34.64 -8.82 -7.96
N ALA A 69 -35.93 -8.69 -8.33
CA ALA A 69 -36.45 -8.83 -9.69
C ALA A 69 -37.01 -7.51 -10.26
N GLY A 70 -36.51 -6.37 -9.77
CA GLY A 70 -36.93 -5.07 -10.27
C GLY A 70 -36.48 -4.78 -11.71
N SER A 71 -37.27 -3.98 -12.43
CA SER A 71 -37.17 -3.78 -13.88
C SER A 71 -36.36 -2.54 -14.32
N TRP A 72 -35.78 -1.77 -13.40
CA TRP A 72 -35.01 -0.56 -13.77
C TRP A 72 -33.63 -0.96 -14.30
N ALA A 73 -33.37 -0.69 -15.58
CA ALA A 73 -32.06 -0.90 -16.19
C ALA A 73 -30.92 -0.16 -15.45
N THR A 74 -31.24 0.97 -14.81
CA THR A 74 -30.32 1.74 -13.96
C THR A 74 -29.92 0.97 -12.70
N ALA A 75 -30.83 0.23 -12.06
CA ALA A 75 -30.52 -0.59 -10.88
C ALA A 75 -29.55 -1.73 -11.24
N GLY A 76 -29.76 -2.41 -12.36
CA GLY A 76 -28.83 -3.44 -12.86
C GLY A 76 -27.46 -2.87 -13.26
N SER A 77 -27.45 -1.67 -13.86
CA SER A 77 -26.20 -0.97 -14.21
C SER A 77 -25.41 -0.55 -12.96
N LEU A 78 -26.11 -0.09 -11.93
CA LEU A 78 -25.53 0.30 -10.65
C LEU A 78 -24.93 -0.91 -9.91
N MET A 79 -25.66 -2.03 -9.86
CA MET A 79 -25.13 -3.30 -9.33
C MET A 79 -23.89 -3.81 -10.09
N THR A 80 -23.87 -3.64 -11.43
CA THR A 80 -22.69 -4.02 -12.22
C THR A 80 -21.48 -3.13 -11.91
N MET A 81 -21.69 -1.83 -11.69
CA MET A 81 -20.64 -0.91 -11.26
C MET A 81 -20.12 -1.25 -9.87
N ASP A 82 -21.02 -1.58 -8.95
CA ASP A 82 -20.72 -2.00 -7.59
C ASP A 82 -19.79 -3.22 -7.55
N LEU A 83 -20.16 -4.29 -8.25
CA LEU A 83 -19.33 -5.49 -8.36
C LEU A 83 -17.94 -5.20 -8.95
N ARG A 84 -17.87 -4.34 -9.97
CA ARG A 84 -16.59 -3.95 -10.58
C ARG A 84 -15.74 -3.13 -9.61
N TRP A 85 -16.37 -2.24 -8.84
CA TRP A 85 -15.71 -1.43 -7.83
C TRP A 85 -15.14 -2.31 -6.71
N GLY A 86 -15.92 -3.27 -6.20
CA GLY A 86 -15.47 -4.22 -5.19
C GLY A 86 -14.22 -5.02 -5.62
N ASP A 87 -14.15 -5.47 -6.88
CA ASP A 87 -12.95 -6.15 -7.41
C ASP A 87 -11.72 -5.22 -7.45
N GLN A 88 -11.92 -3.95 -7.84
CA GLN A 88 -10.84 -2.95 -7.86
C GLN A 88 -10.33 -2.63 -6.46
N VAL A 89 -11.22 -2.47 -5.48
CA VAL A 89 -10.83 -2.19 -4.09
C VAL A 89 -10.10 -3.37 -3.48
N LEU A 90 -10.56 -4.59 -3.74
CA LEU A 90 -9.88 -5.80 -3.30
C LEU A 90 -8.49 -5.95 -3.90
N ASN A 91 -8.30 -5.60 -5.18
CA ASN A 91 -6.98 -5.53 -5.80
C ASN A 91 -6.08 -4.47 -5.14
N LEU A 92 -6.61 -3.27 -4.88
CA LEU A 92 -5.87 -2.21 -4.18
C LEU A 92 -5.41 -2.65 -2.79
N LYS A 93 -6.31 -3.24 -1.98
CA LYS A 93 -6.00 -3.76 -0.65
C LYS A 93 -4.87 -4.80 -0.69
N ARG A 94 -4.88 -5.70 -1.69
CA ARG A 94 -3.80 -6.68 -1.89
C ARG A 94 -2.46 -6.03 -2.21
N MET A 95 -2.45 -5.01 -3.08
CA MET A 95 -1.22 -4.28 -3.41
C MET A 95 -0.66 -3.53 -2.21
N LEU A 96 -1.51 -2.86 -1.42
CA LEU A 96 -1.10 -2.16 -0.20
C LEU A 96 -0.49 -3.14 0.82
N GLN A 97 -1.12 -4.31 1.00
CA GLN A 97 -0.59 -5.36 1.88
C GLN A 97 0.78 -5.86 1.40
N ASP A 98 0.92 -6.20 0.12
CA ASP A 98 2.19 -6.71 -0.44
C ASP A 98 3.33 -5.68 -0.29
N ILE A 99 3.05 -4.39 -0.49
CA ILE A 99 4.04 -3.33 -0.28
C ILE A 99 4.41 -3.23 1.20
N SER A 100 3.43 -3.25 2.11
CA SER A 100 3.68 -3.24 3.56
C SER A 100 4.55 -4.41 4.00
N ASP A 101 4.25 -5.62 3.54
CA ASP A 101 5.01 -6.84 3.86
C ASP A 101 6.45 -6.75 3.37
N LYS A 102 6.66 -6.20 2.16
CA LYS A 102 8.01 -5.95 1.61
C LYS A 102 8.78 -4.92 2.40
N LEU A 103 8.14 -3.85 2.86
CA LEU A 103 8.78 -2.83 3.70
C LEU A 103 9.23 -3.41 5.04
N HIS A 104 8.35 -4.16 5.74
CA HIS A 104 8.72 -4.83 6.99
C HIS A 104 9.82 -5.87 6.80
N THR A 105 9.76 -6.67 5.74
CA THR A 105 10.81 -7.65 5.41
C THR A 105 12.14 -6.95 5.19
N THR A 106 12.14 -5.85 4.44
CA THR A 106 13.34 -5.04 4.17
C THR A 106 13.90 -4.44 5.46
N SER A 107 13.05 -3.85 6.31
CA SER A 107 13.42 -3.32 7.62
C SER A 107 14.08 -4.40 8.50
N GLY A 108 13.51 -5.60 8.55
CA GLY A 108 14.05 -6.75 9.28
C GLY A 108 15.42 -7.21 8.75
N HIS A 109 15.60 -7.27 7.44
CA HIS A 109 16.89 -7.63 6.83
C HIS A 109 17.99 -6.61 7.16
N TYR A 110 17.71 -5.31 7.04
CA TYR A 110 18.68 -4.28 7.36
C TYR A 110 19.01 -4.23 8.85
N THR A 111 18.02 -4.40 9.72
CA THR A 111 18.24 -4.46 11.17
C THR A 111 19.15 -5.63 11.55
N ARG A 112 18.95 -6.82 10.96
CA ARG A 112 19.81 -7.99 11.19
C ARG A 112 21.23 -7.75 10.66
N ALA A 113 21.36 -7.22 9.45
CA ALA A 113 22.67 -6.93 8.85
C ALA A 113 23.45 -5.90 9.69
N GLU A 114 22.78 -4.89 10.26
CA GLU A 114 23.42 -3.92 11.15
C GLU A 114 23.89 -4.58 12.46
N GLN A 115 23.11 -5.48 13.05
CA GLN A 115 23.50 -6.22 14.24
C GLN A 115 24.71 -7.13 13.99
N GLU A 116 24.71 -7.87 12.87
CA GLU A 116 25.83 -8.73 12.48
C GLU A 116 27.11 -7.92 12.23
N GLU A 117 26.98 -6.75 11.61
CA GLU A 117 28.12 -5.88 11.33
C GLU A 117 28.65 -5.21 12.61
N ARG A 118 27.77 -4.77 13.53
CA ARG A 118 28.19 -4.32 14.87
C ARG A 118 28.90 -5.42 15.64
N ALA A 119 28.42 -6.67 15.56
CA ALA A 119 29.07 -7.81 16.21
C ALA A 119 30.46 -8.09 15.62
N ARG A 120 30.64 -8.00 14.30
CA ARG A 120 31.98 -8.06 13.67
C ARG A 120 32.89 -6.92 14.11
N GLN A 121 32.40 -5.68 14.13
CA GLN A 121 33.22 -4.54 14.53
C GLN A 121 33.68 -4.67 15.99
N THR A 122 32.80 -5.15 16.86
CA THR A 122 33.12 -5.43 18.27
C THR A 122 34.14 -6.55 18.41
N SER A 123 34.09 -7.59 17.57
CA SER A 123 35.08 -8.68 17.61
C SER A 123 36.44 -8.31 17.01
N ILE A 124 36.47 -7.34 16.09
CA ILE A 124 37.70 -6.84 15.45
C ILE A 124 38.38 -5.73 16.27
N SER A 125 37.62 -4.98 17.10
CA SER A 125 38.14 -3.93 17.97
C SER A 125 37.80 -4.20 19.45
N PRO A 126 38.48 -5.16 20.11
CA PRO A 126 38.22 -5.50 21.51
C PRO A 126 38.81 -4.48 22.51
N PHE A 127 39.61 -3.52 22.07
CA PHE A 127 40.18 -2.45 22.91
C PHE A 127 40.16 -1.13 22.14
N GLY A 128 39.22 -0.25 22.51
CA GLY A 128 39.36 1.20 22.38
C GLY A 128 39.98 1.77 23.65
#